data_AF-A0A242NF18-F1
#
_entry.id   AF-A0A242NF18-F1
#
_cell.length_a   1.000
_cell.length_b   1.000
_cell.length_c   1.000
_cell.angle_alpha   90.00
_cell.angle_beta   90.00
_cell.angle_gamma   90.00
#
_symmetry.space_group_name_H-M   'P 1'
#
loop_
_entity.id
_entity.type
_entity.pdbx_description
1 polymer ?
#
loop_
_entity_poly.entity_id
_entity_poly.type
_entity_poly.pdbx_seq_one_letter_code
_entity_poly.pdbx_strand_id
1 'polypeptide(L)' 'MITARDFGKAFLWKANQEGITVGNLQLQKLAYYCQGYFIALHGEKLFDEKINVYNLGPVVTSLYREYKGVKEISLDKFK' A
#
# COMPACT_ATOMS: atom_id res chain seq x y z
N MET A 1 -13.05 2.15 -9.55
CA MET A 1 -11.69 1.80 -9.09
C MET A 1 -11.30 2.70 -7.95
N ILE A 2 -10.69 2.12 -6.92
CA ILE A 2 -10.11 2.88 -5.81
C ILE A 2 -8.73 3.40 -6.21
N THR A 3 -8.25 4.47 -5.57
CA THR A 3 -6.86 4.90 -5.77
C THR A 3 -5.92 4.06 -4.91
N ALA A 4 -4.63 4.02 -5.26
CA ALA A 4 -3.63 3.39 -4.42
C ALA A 4 -3.57 4.04 -3.03
N ARG A 5 -3.86 5.35 -2.92
CA ARG A 5 -4.00 6.05 -1.63
C ARG A 5 -5.14 5.48 -0.81
N ASP A 6 -6.32 5.31 -1.40
CA ASP A 6 -7.49 4.76 -0.70
C ASP A 6 -7.21 3.34 -0.22
N PHE A 7 -6.58 2.52 -1.08
CA PHE A 7 -6.05 1.21 -0.71
C PHE A 7 -5.10 1.32 0.50
N GLY A 8 -4.09 2.21 0.44
CA GLY A 8 -3.12 2.38 1.51
C GLY A 8 -3.78 2.74 2.83
N LYS A 9 -4.72 3.70 2.83
CA LYS A 9 -5.46 4.11 4.02
C LYS A 9 -6.29 2.96 4.60
N ALA A 10 -7.08 2.28 3.77
CA ALA A 10 -7.93 1.17 4.20
C ALA A 10 -7.10 -0.02 4.72
N PHE A 11 -5.99 -0.33 4.04
CA PHE A 11 -5.08 -1.41 4.42
C PHE A 11 -4.41 -1.13 5.77
N LEU A 12 -3.89 0.09 5.95
CA LEU A 12 -3.23 0.49 7.20
C LEU A 12 -4.21 0.59 8.36
N TRP A 13 -5.44 1.08 8.10
CA TRP A 13 -6.50 1.06 9.09
C TRP A 13 -6.79 -0.37 9.56
N LYS A 14 -6.91 -1.32 8.63
CA LYS A 14 -7.16 -2.73 8.93
C LYS A 14 -5.99 -3.39 9.66
N ALA A 15 -4.75 -3.19 9.18
CA ALA A 15 -3.54 -3.71 9.83
C ALA A 15 -3.45 -3.22 11.28
N ASN A 16 -3.77 -1.95 11.51
CA ASN A 16 -3.77 -1.39 12.85
C ASN A 16 -4.84 -2.01 13.76
N GLN A 17 -6.06 -2.29 13.27
CA GLN A 17 -7.08 -3.00 14.06
C GLN A 17 -6.58 -4.39 14.53
N GLU A 18 -5.62 -4.97 13.82
CA GLU A 18 -4.99 -6.25 14.16
C GLU A 18 -3.69 -6.08 14.96
N GLY A 19 -3.34 -4.85 15.35
CA GLY A 19 -2.09 -4.56 16.08
C GLY A 19 -0.83 -4.72 15.23
N ILE A 20 -0.96 -4.69 13.90
CA ILE A 20 0.15 -4.87 12.96
C ILE A 20 0.65 -3.51 12.48
N THR A 21 1.91 -3.22 12.79
CA THR A 21 2.60 -2.05 12.27
C THR A 21 3.18 -2.33 10.89
N VAL A 22 2.93 -1.42 9.95
CA VAL A 22 3.44 -1.53 8.57
C VAL A 22 4.31 -0.31 8.27
N GLY A 23 5.56 -0.56 7.92
CA GLY A 23 6.49 0.46 7.43
C GLY A 23 6.27 0.76 5.93
N ASN A 24 6.76 1.92 5.47
CA ASN A 24 6.56 2.36 4.09
C ASN A 24 7.03 1.33 3.04
N LEU A 25 8.22 0.74 3.20
CA LEU A 25 8.73 -0.24 2.25
C LEU A 25 7.95 -1.57 2.28
N GLN A 26 7.40 -1.95 3.44
CA GLN A 26 6.53 -3.11 3.56
C GLN A 26 5.21 -2.86 2.82
N LEU A 27 4.63 -1.67 2.98
CA LEU A 27 3.42 -1.26 2.26
C LEU A 27 3.57 -1.37 0.74
N GLN A 28 4.74 -1.03 0.18
CA GLN A 28 4.98 -1.15 -1.27
C GLN A 28 4.91 -2.60 -1.75
N LYS A 29 5.52 -3.53 -1.02
CA LYS A 29 5.49 -4.97 -1.35
C LYS A 29 4.08 -5.54 -1.20
N LEU A 30 3.39 -5.15 -0.13
CA LEU A 30 2.01 -5.58 0.12
C LEU A 30 1.06 -5.06 -0.95
N ALA A 31 1.18 -3.80 -1.37
CA ALA A 31 0.41 -3.24 -2.48
C ALA A 31 0.61 -4.05 -3.77
N TYR A 32 1.86 -4.44 -4.07
CA TYR A 32 2.18 -5.29 -5.21
C TYR A 32 1.52 -6.68 -5.12
N TYR A 33 1.62 -7.34 -3.97
CA TYR A 33 0.99 -8.66 -3.78
C TYR A 33 -0.53 -8.58 -3.86
N CYS A 34 -1.15 -7.58 -3.23
CA CYS A 34 -2.59 -7.35 -3.30
C CYS A 34 -3.05 -7.09 -4.73
N GLN A 35 -2.33 -6.26 -5.50
CA GLN A 35 -2.66 -6.01 -6.92
C GLN A 35 -2.63 -7.32 -7.72
N GLY A 36 -1.56 -8.11 -7.59
CA GLY A 36 -1.43 -9.37 -8.33
C GLY A 36 -2.51 -10.39 -7.93
N TYR A 37 -2.79 -10.51 -6.63
CA TYR A 37 -3.81 -11.41 -6.11
C TYR A 37 -5.22 -10.99 -6.55
N PHE A 38 -5.51 -9.69 -6.52
CA PHE A 38 -6.81 -9.16 -6.95
C PHE A 38 -7.03 -9.37 -8.45
N ILE A 39 -6.01 -9.16 -9.28
CA ILE A 39 -6.07 -9.48 -10.72
C ILE A 39 -6.33 -10.98 -10.95
N ALA A 40 -5.66 -11.85 -10.18
CA ALA A 40 -5.86 -13.30 -10.33
C ALA A 40 -7.28 -13.75 -9.96
N LEU A 41 -7.91 -13.11 -8.97
CA LEU A 41 -9.26 -13.44 -8.51
C LEU A 41 -10.37 -12.80 -9.33
N HIS A 42 -10.19 -11.54 -9.75
CA HIS A 42 -11.26 -10.72 -10.31
C HIS A 42 -11.05 -10.37 -11.80
N GLY A 43 -9.86 -10.62 -12.34
CA GLY A 43 -9.52 -10.28 -13.73
C GLY A 43 -9.29 -8.79 -13.97
N GLU A 44 -9.32 -7.95 -12.94
CA GLU A 44 -9.14 -6.50 -13.04
C GLU A 44 -8.14 -5.95 -12.01
N LYS A 45 -7.72 -4.70 -12.19
CA LYS A 45 -6.77 -4.03 -11.30
C LYS A 45 -7.45 -3.53 -10.04
N LEU A 46 -6.79 -3.68 -8.89
CA LEU A 46 -7.27 -3.12 -7.62
C LEU A 46 -7.19 -1.58 -7.64
N PHE A 47 -6.08 -1.05 -8.15
CA PHE A 47 -5.89 0.37 -8.45
C PHE A 47 -5.13 0.54 -9.77
N ASP A 48 -5.30 1.70 -10.40
CA ASP A 48 -4.73 2.01 -11.71
C ASP A 48 -3.31 2.56 -11.66
N GLU A 49 -2.86 3.08 -10.52
CA GLU A 49 -1.54 3.66 -10.40
C GLU A 49 -0.44 2.66 -10.77
N LYS A 50 0.54 3.16 -11.54
CA LYS A 50 1.65 2.35 -12.01
C LYS A 50 2.52 1.90 -10.85
N ILE A 51 2.78 0.60 -10.80
CA ILE A 51 3.82 0.01 -9.97
C ILE A 51 5.13 0.09 -10.74
N ASN A 52 6.07 0.89 -10.24
CA ASN A 52 7.40 1.05 -10.83
C ASN A 52 8.39 0.08 -10.18
N VAL A 53 9.29 -0.50 -10.97
CA VAL A 53 10.34 -1.39 -10.46
C VAL A 53 11.58 -0.55 -10.19
N TYR A 54 11.99 -0.50 -8.91
CA TYR A 54 13.27 0.10 -8.50
C TYR A 54 14.17 -0.99 -7.89
N ASN A 55 15.43 -0.63 -7.59
CA ASN A 55 16.44 -1.55 -7.07
C ASN A 55 16.03 -2.27 -5.78
N LEU A 56 15.15 -1.67 -4.96
CA LEU A 56 14.66 -2.24 -3.69
C LEU A 56 13.29 -2.94 -3.81
N GLY A 57 12.75 -3.05 -5.03
CA GLY A 57 11.49 -3.74 -5.31
C GLY A 57 10.44 -2.86 -5.98
N PRO A 58 9.20 -3.36 -6.08
CA PRO A 58 8.08 -2.63 -6.65
C PRO A 58 7.71 -1.44 -5.77
N VAL A 59 7.39 -0.31 -6.37
CA VAL A 59 7.00 0.93 -5.69
C VAL A 59 5.84 1.58 -6.43
N VAL A 60 4.76 1.82 -5.69
CA VAL A 60 3.68 2.71 -6.11
C VAL A 60 4.05 4.13 -5.68
N THR A 61 4.40 4.98 -6.65
CA THR A 61 4.98 6.30 -6.36
C THR A 61 4.07 7.19 -5.51
N SER A 62 2.75 7.12 -5.71
CA SER A 62 1.77 7.87 -4.91
C SER A 62 1.84 7.46 -3.43
N LEU A 63 1.79 6.16 -3.15
CA LEU A 63 1.94 5.61 -1.79
C LEU A 63 3.31 5.91 -1.17
N TYR A 64 4.40 5.70 -1.92
CA TYR A 64 5.73 5.93 -1.37
C TYR A 64 5.93 7.38 -0.93
N ARG A 65 5.44 8.34 -1.74
CA ARG A 65 5.51 9.77 -1.40
C ARG A 65 4.69 10.10 -0.16
N GLU A 66 3.51 9.50 -0.02
CA GLU A 66 2.60 9.73 1.10
C GLU A 66 3.17 9.23 2.43
N TYR A 67 3.86 8.10 2.42
CA TYR A 67 4.42 7.48 3.63
C TYR A 67 5.96 7.60 3.73
N LYS A 68 6.59 8.43 2.90
CA LYS A 68 8.05 8.67 2.96
C LYS A 68 8.44 9.26 4.31
N GLY A 69 9.53 8.76 4.89
CA GLY A 69 10.03 9.23 6.19
C GLY A 69 9.28 8.67 7.40
N VAL A 70 8.22 7.88 7.19
CA VAL A 70 7.50 7.19 8.25
C VAL A 70 8.16 5.82 8.47
N LYS A 71 8.86 5.65 9.59
CA LYS A 71 9.48 4.37 9.98
C LYS A 71 8.41 3.33 10.29
N GLU A 72 7.39 3.75 11.03
CA GLU A 72 6.23 2.96 11.42
C GLU A 72 5.00 3.85 11.27
N ILE A 73 4.02 3.39 10.49
CA ILE A 73 2.82 4.18 10.23
C ILE A 73 1.87 3.99 11.43
N SER A 74 1.97 4.91 12.39
CA SER A 74 1.15 4.96 13.62
C SER A 74 -0.16 5.74 13.42
N LEU A 75 -1.17 5.37 14.23
CA LEU A 75 -2.54 5.88 14.30
C LEU A 75 -2.72 7.40 14.33
N ASP A 76 -1.75 8.14 14.84
CA ASP A 76 -1.89 9.59 15.06
C ASP A 76 -2.08 10.38 13.75
N LYS A 77 -1.82 9.77 12.60
CA LYS A 77 -2.05 10.37 11.27
C LYS A 77 -3.46 10.21 10.70
N PHE A 78 -4.33 9.40 11.33
CA PHE A 78 -5.66 9.09 10.81
C PHE A 78 -6.82 9.67 11.65
N LYS A 79 -6.51 10.51 12.65
CA LYS A 79 -7.48 11.34 13.36
C LYS A 79 -7.80 12.62 12.59
#